data_AF-A0A4Y2GZ38-F1
#
_entry.id   AF-A0A4Y2GZ38-F1
#
_cell.length_a   1.000
_cell.length_b   1.000
_cell.length_c   1.000
_cell.angle_alpha   90.00
_cell.angle_beta   90.00
_cell.angle_gamma   90.00
#
_symmetry.space_group_name_H-M   'P 1'
#
loop_
_entity.id
_entity.type
_entity.pdbx_description
1 polymer ?
#
loop_
_entity_poly.entity_id
_entity_poly.type
_entity_poly.pdbx_seq_one_letter_code
_entity_poly.pdbx_strand_id
1 'polypeptide(L)'
;MEFPRFPQQKSLFLISSGKFTTVIFRHTSGARAPQLRLKPRDIPKQASLLQEHIGGKLHTIEVNALSELDSLVWLYLPSNQLSVAPYETFRSVLDTLQILDLHENPFNCDCRIAWFRDLVRDQKSRVVNMPRETRCEAPPLLKGKAIAYVTGQDLGCVVEDSCHPFLPCPSLLLLLLLTLLCT
;
A
#
# COMPACT_ATOMS: atom_id res chain seq x y z
N MET A 1 -13.02 5.14 -31.15
CA MET A 1 -12.60 5.19 -29.73
C MET A 1 -13.77 5.78 -28.95
N GLU A 2 -14.41 4.98 -28.12
CA GLU A 2 -15.62 5.38 -27.41
C GLU A 2 -15.33 5.34 -25.91
N PHE A 3 -15.50 6.47 -25.24
CA PHE A 3 -15.15 6.62 -23.82
C PHE A 3 -16.40 6.39 -22.97
N PRO A 4 -16.44 5.35 -22.12
CA PRO A 4 -17.54 5.19 -21.17
C PRO A 4 -17.47 6.33 -20.14
N ARG A 5 -18.53 7.13 -20.07
CA ARG A 5 -18.69 8.24 -19.14
C ARG A 5 -19.40 7.71 -17.88
N PHE A 6 -18.69 7.61 -16.76
CA PHE A 6 -19.31 7.26 -15.47
C PHE A 6 -20.03 8.46 -14.84
N PRO A 7 -21.17 8.27 -14.16
CA PRO A 7 -21.92 9.37 -13.58
C PRO A 7 -21.25 9.89 -12.31
N GLN A 8 -21.02 11.20 -12.32
CA GLN A 8 -20.72 12.12 -11.22
C GLN A 8 -19.27 12.18 -10.69
N GLN A 9 -18.66 13.34 -10.97
CA GLN A 9 -17.54 13.98 -10.27
C GLN A 9 -16.13 13.36 -10.33
N LYS A 10 -15.96 12.24 -11.03
CA LYS A 10 -14.66 11.67 -11.40
C LYS A 10 -14.69 11.31 -12.87
N SER A 11 -13.78 11.84 -13.68
CA SER A 11 -13.69 11.42 -15.08
C SER A 11 -12.65 10.31 -15.18
N LEU A 12 -13.13 9.08 -14.98
CA LEU A 12 -12.41 7.87 -15.37
C LEU A 12 -12.43 7.79 -16.89
N PHE A 13 -11.25 7.65 -17.51
CA PHE A 13 -11.13 7.42 -18.94
C PHE A 13 -10.62 6.00 -19.15
N LEU A 14 -11.41 5.19 -19.85
CA LEU A 14 -10.96 3.89 -20.32
C LEU A 14 -10.37 4.06 -21.71
N ILE A 15 -9.12 3.61 -21.87
CA ILE A 15 -8.45 3.52 -23.16
C ILE A 15 -8.17 2.04 -23.40
N SER A 16 -8.90 1.44 -24.34
CA SER A 16 -8.71 0.06 -24.75
C SER A 16 -7.98 0.01 -26.09
N SER A 17 -6.84 -0.68 -26.14
CA SER A 17 -6.07 -0.93 -27.35
C SER A 17 -5.79 -2.43 -27.48
N GLY A 18 -6.52 -3.10 -28.38
CA GLY A 18 -6.45 -4.55 -28.54
C GLY A 18 -6.79 -5.30 -27.24
N LYS A 19 -5.80 -6.01 -26.66
CA LYS A 19 -5.95 -6.78 -25.41
C LYS A 19 -5.75 -5.96 -24.13
N PHE A 20 -5.25 -4.74 -24.22
CA PHE A 20 -4.90 -3.94 -23.05
C PHE A 20 -6.00 -2.93 -22.73
N THR A 21 -6.49 -2.96 -21.49
CA THR A 21 -7.41 -1.94 -20.96
C THR A 21 -6.64 -1.04 -20.00
N THR A 22 -6.48 0.22 -20.37
CA THR A 22 -5.86 1.24 -19.54
C THR A 22 -6.94 2.07 -18.88
N VAL A 23 -6.81 2.27 -17.58
CA VAL A 23 -7.71 3.09 -16.79
C VAL A 23 -6.96 4.33 -16.37
N ILE A 24 -7.39 5.47 -16.90
CA ILE A 24 -6.81 6.77 -16.57
C ILE A 24 -7.76 7.53 -15.65
N PHE A 25 -7.26 7.89 -14.48
CA PHE A 25 -7.99 8.77 -13.56
C PHE A 25 -7.67 10.22 -13.91
N ARG A 26 -8.70 10.98 -14.30
CA ARG A 26 -8.58 12.44 -14.47
C ARG A 26 -9.59 13.15 -13.61
N HIS A 27 -9.09 14.12 -12.87
CA HIS A 27 -9.93 15.04 -12.13
C HIS A 27 -10.38 16.20 -13.02
N THR A 28 -11.67 16.48 -13.09
CA THR A 28 -12.22 17.69 -13.74
C THR A 28 -12.18 18.85 -12.74
N SER A 29 -11.32 19.84 -13.00
CA SER A 29 -11.22 21.07 -12.20
C SER A 29 -12.57 21.78 -12.18
N GLY A 30 -13.22 21.88 -11.02
CA GLY A 30 -14.49 22.62 -10.91
C GLY A 30 -15.17 22.53 -9.55
N ALA A 31 -14.91 21.47 -8.78
CA ALA A 31 -15.35 21.38 -7.39
C ALA A 31 -14.13 21.28 -6.47
N ARG A 32 -14.25 21.80 -5.25
CA ARG A 32 -13.43 21.41 -4.09
C ARG A 32 -13.68 19.92 -3.87
N ALA A 33 -13.03 19.07 -4.66
CA ALA A 33 -13.32 17.65 -4.67
C ALA A 33 -12.86 17.05 -3.34
N PRO A 34 -13.72 16.27 -2.66
CA PRO A 34 -13.29 15.52 -1.50
C PRO A 34 -12.17 14.56 -1.93
N GLN A 35 -11.26 14.28 -0.99
CA GLN A 35 -10.16 13.33 -1.12
C GLN A 35 -10.52 12.16 -2.04
N LEU A 36 -9.83 12.02 -3.17
CA LEU A 36 -10.14 10.97 -4.15
C LEU A 36 -9.87 9.61 -3.51
N ARG A 37 -10.86 8.72 -3.59
CA ARG A 37 -10.78 7.33 -3.13
C ARG A 37 -11.07 6.41 -4.30
N LEU A 38 -10.20 5.43 -4.51
CA LEU A 38 -10.38 4.41 -5.53
C LEU A 38 -11.23 3.28 -4.97
N LYS A 39 -12.37 3.00 -5.63
CA LYS A 39 -13.33 1.97 -5.20
C LYS A 39 -13.36 0.81 -6.18
N PRO A 40 -13.77 -0.40 -5.75
CA PRO A 40 -13.87 -1.57 -6.65
C PRO A 40 -14.71 -1.29 -7.90
N ARG A 41 -15.85 -0.61 -7.72
CA ARG A 41 -16.78 -0.25 -8.81
C ARG A 41 -16.22 0.77 -9.82
N ASP A 42 -15.14 1.46 -9.48
CA ASP A 42 -14.55 2.49 -10.33
C ASP A 42 -13.59 1.88 -11.37
N ILE A 43 -13.25 0.58 -11.29
CA ILE A 43 -12.23 -0.08 -12.13
C ILE A 43 -12.82 -1.26 -12.91
N PRO A 44 -12.64 -1.33 -14.24
CA PRO A 44 -13.02 -2.52 -15.00
C PRO A 44 -12.13 -3.71 -14.65
N LYS A 45 -12.75 -4.89 -14.50
CA LYS A 45 -12.09 -6.14 -14.09
C LYS A 45 -10.89 -6.53 -14.99
N GLN A 46 -10.95 -6.17 -16.26
CA GLN A 46 -9.91 -6.49 -17.25
C GLN A 46 -8.82 -5.40 -17.38
N ALA A 47 -8.73 -4.47 -16.44
CA ALA A 47 -7.69 -3.44 -16.47
C ALA A 47 -6.28 -4.07 -16.42
N SER A 48 -5.44 -3.72 -17.37
CA SER A 48 -4.01 -4.12 -17.41
C SER A 48 -3.09 -3.01 -16.89
N LEU A 49 -3.53 -1.76 -17.01
CA LEU A 49 -2.80 -0.57 -16.56
C LEU A 49 -3.75 0.35 -15.79
N LEU A 50 -3.34 0.71 -14.57
CA LEU A 50 -3.96 1.76 -13.78
C LEU A 50 -2.99 2.93 -13.68
N GLN A 51 -3.39 4.09 -14.18
CA GLN A 51 -2.54 5.29 -14.17
C GLN A 51 -3.34 6.54 -13.79
N GLU A 52 -2.81 7.35 -12.87
CA GLU A 52 -3.33 8.70 -12.65
C GLU A 52 -2.61 9.71 -13.56
N HIS A 53 -3.37 10.61 -14.21
CA HIS A 53 -2.82 11.59 -15.15
C HIS A 53 -2.43 12.92 -14.50
N ILE A 54 -2.94 13.21 -13.30
CA ILE A 54 -2.76 14.50 -12.62
C ILE A 54 -2.47 14.22 -11.15
N GLY A 55 -1.20 13.93 -10.85
CA GLY A 55 -0.66 13.70 -9.51
C GLY A 55 -1.32 14.55 -8.43
N GLY A 56 -1.58 13.93 -7.29
CA GLY A 56 -1.78 14.68 -6.04
C GLY A 56 -3.24 14.78 -5.62
N LYS A 57 -4.07 13.78 -5.93
CA LYS A 57 -5.46 13.76 -5.45
C LYS A 57 -5.90 12.46 -4.83
N LEU A 58 -5.30 11.33 -5.19
CA LEU A 58 -5.64 10.03 -4.62
C LEU A 58 -5.11 9.91 -3.18
N HIS A 59 -6.01 9.73 -2.22
CA HIS A 59 -5.65 9.60 -0.80
C HIS A 59 -5.73 8.18 -0.29
N THR A 60 -6.62 7.37 -0.87
CA THR A 60 -6.87 6.01 -0.39
C THR A 60 -7.31 5.13 -1.54
N ILE A 61 -6.80 3.91 -1.53
CA ILE A 61 -7.32 2.80 -2.33
C ILE A 61 -8.13 1.95 -1.36
N GLU A 62 -9.43 1.79 -1.59
CA GLU A 62 -10.28 0.99 -0.72
C GLU A 62 -9.80 -0.47 -0.73
N VAL A 63 -9.95 -1.16 0.40
CA VAL A 63 -9.70 -2.59 0.48
C VAL A 63 -10.58 -3.28 -0.57
N ASN A 64 -10.00 -4.23 -1.31
CA ASN A 64 -10.61 -4.91 -2.45
C ASN A 64 -10.83 -4.07 -3.72
N ALA A 65 -10.38 -2.81 -3.78
CA ALA A 65 -10.47 -2.05 -5.03
C ALA A 65 -9.72 -2.73 -6.18
N LEU A 66 -8.69 -3.52 -5.86
CA LEU A 66 -7.87 -4.27 -6.83
C LEU A 66 -8.21 -5.78 -6.87
N SER A 67 -9.25 -6.24 -6.15
CA SER A 67 -9.48 -7.69 -5.95
C SER A 67 -9.94 -8.44 -7.19
N GLU A 68 -10.53 -7.74 -8.16
CA GLU A 68 -11.05 -8.34 -9.40
C GLU A 68 -10.16 -8.03 -10.61
N LEU A 69 -8.93 -7.58 -10.38
CA LEU A 69 -8.00 -7.13 -11.43
C LEU A 69 -6.93 -8.18 -11.71
N ASP A 70 -7.36 -9.40 -12.05
CA ASP A 70 -6.48 -10.56 -12.24
C ASP A 70 -5.47 -10.40 -13.39
N SER A 71 -5.63 -9.39 -14.23
CA SER A 71 -4.75 -9.07 -15.37
C SER A 71 -3.98 -7.76 -15.20
N LEU A 72 -3.95 -7.18 -13.99
CA LEU A 72 -3.25 -5.93 -13.73
C LEU A 72 -1.73 -6.14 -13.75
N VAL A 73 -1.05 -5.51 -14.69
CA VAL A 73 0.41 -5.63 -14.87
C VAL A 73 1.12 -4.37 -14.40
N TRP A 74 0.48 -3.21 -14.54
CA TRP A 74 1.07 -1.90 -14.24
C TRP A 74 0.16 -1.07 -13.34
N LEU A 75 0.69 -0.64 -12.20
CA LEU A 75 0.04 0.29 -11.29
C LEU A 75 0.93 1.52 -11.08
N TYR A 76 0.59 2.62 -11.76
CA TYR A 76 1.30 3.89 -11.71
C TYR A 76 0.48 4.94 -10.95
N LEU A 77 0.83 5.17 -9.69
CA LEU A 77 0.23 6.19 -8.83
C LEU A 77 1.29 7.10 -8.17
N PRO A 78 2.31 7.58 -8.92
CA PRO A 78 3.30 8.48 -8.34
C PRO A 78 2.68 9.83 -7.97
N SER A 79 3.36 10.56 -7.08
CA SER A 79 3.05 11.95 -6.72
C SER A 79 1.60 12.15 -6.25
N ASN A 80 1.06 11.16 -5.52
CA ASN A 80 -0.29 11.18 -4.97
C ASN A 80 -0.31 11.52 -3.47
N GLN A 81 -1.45 11.36 -2.81
CA GLN A 81 -1.62 11.63 -1.38
C GLN A 81 -1.83 10.35 -0.56
N LEU A 82 -1.32 9.21 -1.04
CA LEU A 82 -1.43 7.94 -0.33
C LEU A 82 -0.56 7.98 0.94
N SER A 83 -1.21 7.96 2.10
CA SER A 83 -0.50 7.91 3.38
C SER A 83 -0.27 6.48 3.88
N VAL A 84 -0.98 5.50 3.32
CA VAL A 84 -0.91 4.09 3.69
C VAL A 84 -0.98 3.21 2.45
N ALA A 85 -0.29 2.06 2.50
CA ALA A 85 -0.41 1.00 1.52
C ALA A 85 -0.64 -0.33 2.26
N PRO A 86 -1.88 -0.68 2.65
CA PRO A 86 -2.14 -1.91 3.41
C PRO A 86 -1.99 -3.15 2.52
N TYR A 87 -1.39 -4.23 3.04
CA TYR A 87 -1.18 -5.49 2.30
C TYR A 87 -2.48 -6.00 1.66
N GLU A 88 -3.59 -6.00 2.41
CA GLU A 88 -4.90 -6.45 1.95
C GLU A 88 -5.42 -5.75 0.70
N THR A 89 -4.94 -4.52 0.43
CA THR A 89 -5.35 -3.76 -0.76
C THR A 89 -4.65 -4.27 -2.03
N PHE A 90 -3.40 -4.73 -1.90
CA PHE A 90 -2.55 -5.12 -3.03
C PHE A 90 -2.43 -6.63 -3.21
N ARG A 91 -2.74 -7.44 -2.17
CA ARG A 91 -2.50 -8.89 -2.16
C ARG A 91 -2.98 -9.64 -3.41
N SER A 92 -4.12 -9.24 -3.98
CA SER A 92 -4.74 -9.92 -5.14
C SER A 92 -3.98 -9.70 -6.44
N VAL A 93 -3.12 -8.69 -6.51
CA VAL A 93 -2.40 -8.29 -7.73
C VAL A 93 -0.88 -8.44 -7.59
N LEU A 94 -0.37 -8.89 -6.43
CA LEU A 94 1.08 -9.02 -6.21
C LEU A 94 1.74 -10.04 -7.15
N ASP A 95 1.01 -11.09 -7.55
CA ASP A 95 1.52 -12.14 -8.44
C ASP A 95 1.52 -11.73 -9.92
N THR A 96 0.71 -10.72 -10.28
CA THR A 96 0.49 -10.30 -11.68
C THR A 96 1.18 -8.98 -12.00
N LEU A 97 1.40 -8.13 -10.99
CA LEU A 97 2.10 -6.87 -11.14
C LEU A 97 3.56 -7.08 -11.57
N GLN A 98 3.94 -6.40 -12.65
CA GLN A 98 5.33 -6.25 -13.07
C GLN A 98 5.89 -4.90 -12.66
N ILE A 99 5.04 -3.87 -12.55
CA ILE A 99 5.46 -2.53 -12.11
C ILE A 99 4.44 -1.97 -11.12
N LEU A 100 4.95 -1.62 -9.95
CA LEU A 100 4.28 -0.86 -8.92
C LEU A 100 5.03 0.44 -8.69
N ASP A 101 4.43 1.56 -9.06
CA ASP A 101 5.01 2.87 -8.87
C ASP A 101 4.16 3.72 -7.92
N LEU A 102 4.68 3.89 -6.70
CA LEU A 102 4.05 4.69 -5.65
C LEU A 102 4.98 5.79 -5.09
N HIS A 103 6.05 6.16 -5.80
CA HIS A 103 6.97 7.19 -5.29
C HIS A 103 6.28 8.55 -5.14
N GLU A 104 6.89 9.45 -4.35
CA GLU A 104 6.32 10.78 -4.04
C GLU A 104 4.92 10.77 -3.39
N ASN A 105 4.58 9.70 -2.67
CA ASN A 105 3.41 9.65 -1.79
C ASN A 105 3.81 9.90 -0.32
N PRO A 106 2.97 10.59 0.48
CA PRO A 106 3.29 10.97 1.86
C PRO A 106 3.08 9.80 2.85
N PHE A 107 3.86 8.74 2.71
CA PHE A 107 3.67 7.52 3.49
C PHE A 107 3.90 7.73 4.99
N ASN A 108 2.97 7.23 5.79
CA ASN A 108 3.15 7.03 7.22
C ASN A 108 3.81 5.66 7.44
N CYS A 109 5.09 5.69 7.78
CA CYS A 109 5.92 4.52 8.02
C CYS A 109 5.74 3.99 9.44
N ASP A 110 4.66 3.24 9.62
CA ASP A 110 4.40 2.39 10.78
C ASP A 110 4.41 0.91 10.37
N CYS A 111 4.10 -0.01 11.29
CA CYS A 111 4.18 -1.44 11.00
C CYS A 111 3.30 -1.90 9.82
N ARG A 112 2.23 -1.17 9.47
CA ARG A 112 1.36 -1.53 8.34
C ARG A 112 2.07 -1.43 6.99
N ILE A 113 3.16 -0.67 6.88
CA ILE A 113 3.96 -0.55 5.64
C ILE A 113 5.07 -1.60 5.55
N ALA A 114 5.26 -2.45 6.56
CA ALA A 114 6.37 -3.40 6.63
C ALA A 114 6.46 -4.32 5.41
N TRP A 115 5.33 -4.85 4.94
CA TRP A 115 5.28 -5.69 3.73
C TRP A 115 5.80 -4.93 2.50
N PHE A 116 5.44 -3.65 2.37
CA PHE A 116 5.82 -2.83 1.22
C PHE A 116 7.30 -2.49 1.30
N ARG A 117 7.82 -2.19 2.49
CA ARG A 117 9.27 -2.08 2.73
C ARG A 117 9.99 -3.34 2.26
N ASP A 118 9.52 -4.52 2.64
CA ASP A 118 10.16 -5.79 2.31
C ASP A 118 10.13 -6.04 0.80
N LEU A 119 9.02 -5.69 0.13
CA LEU A 119 8.91 -5.71 -1.32
C LEU A 119 9.89 -4.73 -2.00
N VAL A 120 10.05 -3.51 -1.48
CA VAL A 120 11.00 -2.50 -2.00
C VAL A 120 12.45 -2.98 -1.83
N ARG A 121 12.74 -3.72 -0.74
CA ARG A 121 14.07 -4.29 -0.46
C ARG A 121 14.40 -5.49 -1.35
N ASP A 122 13.38 -6.23 -1.78
CA ASP A 122 13.59 -7.41 -2.60
C ASP A 122 14.06 -7.05 -4.01
N GLN A 123 15.37 -7.07 -4.19
CA GLN A 123 16.01 -6.82 -5.48
C GLN A 123 15.65 -7.86 -6.55
N LYS A 124 15.14 -9.04 -6.17
CA LYS A 124 14.73 -10.08 -7.12
C LYS A 124 13.36 -9.78 -7.73
N SER A 125 12.46 -9.20 -6.94
CA SER A 125 11.13 -8.82 -7.40
C SER A 125 11.20 -7.80 -8.54
N ARG A 126 12.02 -6.74 -8.40
CA ARG A 126 12.12 -5.61 -9.36
C ARG A 126 10.78 -4.96 -9.72
N VAL A 127 9.69 -5.30 -9.00
CA VAL A 127 8.33 -4.80 -9.24
C VAL A 127 8.22 -3.33 -8.85
N VAL A 128 8.88 -2.91 -7.78
CA VAL A 128 8.78 -1.52 -7.30
C VAL A 128 9.62 -0.59 -8.17
N ASN A 129 8.95 0.37 -8.82
CA ASN A 129 9.60 1.46 -9.53
C ASN A 129 10.05 2.56 -8.56
N MET A 130 11.14 3.24 -8.87
CA MET A 130 11.69 4.35 -8.05
C MET A 130 11.80 4.03 -6.54
N PRO A 131 12.48 2.92 -6.17
CA PRO A 131 12.55 2.46 -4.77
C PRO A 131 13.31 3.44 -3.85
N ARG A 132 14.16 4.32 -4.39
CA ARG A 132 14.93 5.31 -3.63
C ARG A 132 14.12 6.58 -3.35
N GLU A 133 13.20 6.89 -4.23
CA GLU A 133 12.29 8.03 -4.20
C GLU A 133 11.02 7.71 -3.40
N THR A 134 10.77 6.42 -3.14
CA THR A 134 9.73 5.95 -2.23
C THR A 134 10.17 6.17 -0.78
N ARG A 135 9.68 7.25 -0.16
CA ARG A 135 10.15 7.78 1.14
C ARG A 135 9.01 7.93 2.14
N CYS A 136 9.36 7.91 3.42
CA CYS A 136 8.44 8.21 4.51
C CYS A 136 8.21 9.72 4.63
N GLU A 137 6.98 10.14 4.90
CA GLU A 137 6.63 11.51 5.30
C GLU A 137 6.37 11.59 6.81
N ALA A 138 5.81 10.52 7.39
CA ALA A 138 5.57 10.37 8.81
C ALA A 138 6.08 9.00 9.29
N PRO A 139 6.38 8.82 10.60
CA PRO A 139 6.47 9.86 11.63
C PRO A 139 7.64 10.84 11.38
N PRO A 140 7.72 11.99 12.08
CA PRO A 140 8.76 13.01 11.86
C PRO A 140 10.21 12.48 11.92
N LEU A 141 10.48 11.47 12.76
CA LEU A 141 11.80 10.84 12.88
C LEU A 141 12.22 10.04 11.63
N LEU A 142 11.26 9.61 10.82
CA LEU A 142 11.50 8.87 9.58
C LEU A 142 11.31 9.73 8.34
N LYS A 143 10.87 10.98 8.48
CA LYS A 143 10.61 11.88 7.36
C LYS A 143 11.81 11.99 6.41
N GLY A 144 11.55 11.79 5.13
CA GLY A 144 12.55 11.82 4.05
C GLY A 144 13.40 10.55 3.91
N LYS A 145 13.37 9.61 4.86
CA LYS A 145 14.08 8.34 4.75
C LYS A 145 13.42 7.46 3.69
N ALA A 146 14.21 6.84 2.82
CA ALA A 146 13.67 5.87 1.87
C ALA A 146 13.16 4.64 2.63
N ILE A 147 11.98 4.15 2.26
CA ILE A 147 11.33 3.05 2.98
C ILE A 147 12.26 1.84 3.07
N ALA A 148 13.00 1.53 2.00
CA ALA A 148 13.98 0.44 1.95
C ALA A 148 15.05 0.50 3.05
N TYR A 149 15.33 1.66 3.66
CA TYR A 149 16.34 1.80 4.71
C TYR A 149 15.76 1.85 6.13
N VAL A 150 14.43 1.79 6.29
CA VAL A 150 13.77 1.78 7.60
C VAL A 150 13.76 0.38 8.18
N THR A 151 14.12 0.19 9.46
CA THR A 151 14.13 -1.14 10.09
C THR A 151 12.73 -1.55 10.59
N GLY A 152 12.54 -2.83 10.95
CA GLY A 152 11.29 -3.28 11.59
C GLY A 152 11.04 -2.62 12.94
N GLN A 153 12.10 -2.36 13.70
CA GLN A 153 12.05 -1.66 14.97
C GLN A 153 11.65 -0.19 14.78
N ASP A 154 12.21 0.49 13.77
CA ASP A 154 11.83 1.87 13.43
C ASP A 154 10.34 2.01 13.07
N LEU A 155 9.76 0.99 12.41
CA LEU A 155 8.33 0.95 12.10
C LEU A 155 7.45 0.66 13.33
N GLY A 156 8.04 0.36 14.48
CA GLY A 156 7.31 -0.03 15.68
C GLY A 156 6.54 -1.34 15.50
N CYS A 157 7.02 -2.24 14.64
CA CYS A 157 6.44 -3.58 14.56
C CYS A 157 6.71 -4.30 15.87
N VAL A 158 5.65 -4.59 16.61
CA VAL A 158 5.69 -5.63 17.63
C VAL A 158 5.92 -6.90 16.83
N VAL A 159 7.13 -7.43 16.90
CA VAL A 159 7.29 -8.85 16.66
C VAL A 159 6.43 -9.44 17.75
N GLU A 160 5.26 -9.99 17.39
CA GLU A 160 4.70 -11.01 18.25
C GLU A 160 5.79 -12.06 18.31
N ASP A 161 6.68 -11.91 19.29
CA ASP A 161 7.43 -13.00 19.84
C ASP A 161 6.35 -13.93 20.36
N SER A 162 5.84 -14.75 19.43
CA SER A 162 5.38 -16.11 19.64
C SER A 162 5.92 -16.52 20.99
N CYS A 163 5.03 -16.81 21.94
CA CYS A 163 5.35 -17.51 23.17
C CYS A 163 6.59 -18.39 22.93
N HIS A 164 7.77 -17.92 23.39
CA HIS A 164 9.01 -18.61 23.08
C HIS A 164 8.85 -19.98 23.75
N PRO A 165 8.96 -21.12 23.04
CA PRO A 165 8.71 -22.44 23.62
C PRO A 165 9.65 -22.81 24.78
N PHE A 166 10.61 -21.93 25.11
CA PHE A 166 11.61 -22.11 26.16
C PHE A 166 11.71 -20.96 27.17
N LEU A 167 10.84 -19.93 27.13
CA LEU A 167 10.83 -18.89 28.17
C LEU A 167 9.57 -19.01 29.02
N PRO A 168 9.66 -19.53 30.25
CA PRO A 168 8.53 -19.48 31.17
C PRO A 168 8.24 -18.01 31.51
N CYS A 169 6.97 -17.61 31.41
CA CYS A 169 6.50 -16.35 31.97
C CYS A 169 7.03 -16.20 33.41
N PRO A 170 7.61 -15.05 33.80
CA PRO A 170 8.13 -14.84 35.16
C PRO A 170 7.05 -14.88 36.25
N SER A 171 5.78 -15.13 35.90
CA SER A 171 4.68 -15.31 36.84
C SER A 171 4.75 -16.62 37.64
N LEU A 172 5.30 -17.71 37.10
CA LEU A 172 5.30 -19.01 37.80
C LEU A 172 6.42 -19.15 38.83
N LEU A 173 7.59 -18.55 38.57
CA LEU A 173 8.76 -18.61 39.46
C LEU A 173 8.53 -17.80 40.75
N LEU A 174 7.82 -16.67 40.63
CA LEU A 174 7.43 -15.86 41.78
C LEU A 174 6.39 -16.57 42.65
N LEU A 175 5.43 -17.30 42.04
CA LEU A 175 4.44 -18.11 42.76
C LEU A 175 5.10 -19.25 43.53
N LEU A 176 6.09 -19.94 42.95
CA LEU A 176 6.83 -21.02 43.62
C LEU A 176 7.68 -20.51 44.79
N LEU A 177 8.36 -19.37 44.63
CA LEU A 177 9.12 -18.75 45.71
C LEU A 177 8.23 -18.29 46.87
N LEU A 178 7.05 -17.75 46.57
CA LEU A 178 6.06 -17.37 47.60
C LEU A 178 5.51 -18.58 48.36
N THR A 179 5.32 -19.73 47.70
CA THR A 179 4.87 -20.96 48.40
C THR A 179 5.95 -21.57 49.30
N LEU A 180 7.23 -21.51 48.91
CA LEU A 180 8.36 -22.05 49.68
C LEU A 180 8.74 -21.17 50.89
N LEU A 181 8.44 -19.87 50.83
CA LEU A 181 8.63 -18.95 51.95
C LEU A 181 7.48 -19.01 52.98
N CYS A 182 6.41 -19.76 52.69
CA CYS A 182 5.18 -19.80 53.49
C CYS A 182 4.92 -21.17 54.17
N THR A 183 5.90 -22.09 54.17
CA THR A 183 5.87 -23.38 54.90
C THR A 183 6.86 -23.41 56.05
#